data_AF-M4S7J1-F1
#
_entry.id   AF-M4S7J1-F1
#
_cell.length_a   1.000
_cell.length_b   1.000
_cell.length_c   1.000
_cell.angle_alpha   90.00
_cell.angle_beta   90.00
_cell.angle_gamma   90.00
#
_symmetry.space_group_name_H-M   'P 1'
#
loop_
_entity.id
_entity.type
_entity.pdbx_description
1 polymer ?
#
loop_
_entity_poly.entity_id
_entity_poly.type
_entity_poly.pdbx_seq_one_letter_code
_entity_poly.pdbx_strand_id
1 'polypeptide(L)'
;MPGYVWIVDAFGLLLALLGFNMAFRQTALRRIIGRPKPPPNRVRGGSENADPLTYILRIAGVMLMIFGIAIGGMLTLFNLA
;
A
#
# COMPACT_ATOMS: atom_id res chain seq x y z
N MET A 1 -12.50 10.13 -24.12
CA MET A 1 -12.49 9.47 -22.80
C MET A 1 -13.84 9.65 -22.15
N PRO A 2 -14.62 8.58 -21.91
CA PRO A 2 -15.89 8.65 -21.20
C PRO A 2 -15.72 9.22 -19.79
N GLY A 3 -16.68 10.02 -19.31
CA GLY A 3 -16.60 10.68 -17.99
C GLY A 3 -16.46 9.71 -16.81
N TYR A 4 -16.96 8.47 -16.94
CA TYR A 4 -16.82 7.45 -15.89
C TYR A 4 -15.37 6.99 -15.68
N VAL A 5 -14.51 7.06 -16.70
CA VAL A 5 -13.09 6.68 -16.61
C VAL A 5 -12.35 7.59 -15.63
N TRP A 6 -12.61 8.90 -15.71
CA TRP A 6 -12.06 9.89 -14.80
C TRP A 6 -12.44 9.65 -13.34
N ILE A 7 -13.68 9.20 -13.10
CA ILE A 7 -14.16 8.87 -11.75
C ILE A 7 -13.42 7.66 -11.21
N VAL A 8 -13.25 6.62 -12.03
CA VAL A 8 -12.55 5.40 -11.60
C VAL A 8 -11.06 5.64 -11.43
N ASP A 9 -10.44 6.47 -12.26
CA ASP A 9 -9.04 6.89 -12.09
C ASP A 9 -8.84 7.68 -10.80
N ALA A 10 -9.73 8.63 -10.49
CA ALA A 10 -9.70 9.35 -9.22
C ALA A 10 -9.85 8.39 -8.03
N PHE A 11 -10.73 7.39 -8.15
CA PHE A 11 -10.89 6.35 -7.13
C PHE A 11 -9.64 5.46 -7.00
N GLY A 12 -9.04 5.04 -8.12
CA GLY A 12 -7.79 4.28 -8.15
C GLY A 12 -6.62 5.05 -7.55
N LEU A 13 -6.54 6.36 -7.81
CA LEU A 13 -5.57 7.27 -7.21
C LEU A 13 -5.77 7.37 -5.69
N LEU A 14 -7.02 7.51 -5.23
CA LEU A 14 -7.33 7.53 -3.80
C LEU A 14 -6.93 6.21 -3.12
N LEU A 15 -7.20 5.07 -3.76
CA LEU A 15 -6.73 3.77 -3.27
C LEU A 15 -5.19 3.72 -3.23
N ALA A 16 -4.51 4.18 -4.28
CA ALA A 16 -3.05 4.24 -4.31
C ALA A 16 -2.48 5.06 -3.15
N LEU A 17 -3.04 6.24 -2.90
CA LEU A 17 -2.64 7.12 -1.80
C LEU A 17 -2.97 6.51 -0.42
N LEU A 18 -4.14 5.87 -0.27
CA LEU A 18 -4.54 5.24 0.98
C LEU A 18 -3.64 4.03 1.30
N GLY A 19 -3.36 3.19 0.31
CA GLY A 19 -2.47 2.04 0.42
C GLY A 19 -1.03 2.46 0.72
N PHE A 20 -0.55 3.52 0.06
CA PHE A 20 0.74 4.15 0.38
C PHE A 20 0.76 4.65 1.83
N ASN A 21 -0.30 5.30 2.28
CA ASN A 21 -0.38 5.80 3.65
C ASN A 21 -0.36 4.65 4.67
N MET A 22 -1.08 3.56 4.41
CA MET A 22 -1.06 2.35 5.26
C MET A 22 0.31 1.66 5.29
N ALA A 23 0.97 1.55 4.14
CA ALA A 23 2.28 0.89 4.02
C ALA A 23 3.44 1.72 4.59
N PHE A 24 3.40 3.05 4.44
CA PHE A 24 4.51 3.94 4.74
C PHE A 24 4.34 4.79 6.00
N ARG A 25 3.12 5.18 6.41
CA ARG A 25 2.94 6.09 7.57
C ARG A 25 3.39 5.46 8.89
N GLN A 26 3.23 4.15 9.07
CA GLN A 26 3.78 3.44 10.24
C GLN A 26 5.31 3.29 10.19
N THR A 27 5.89 3.16 8.99
CA THR A 27 7.34 3.02 8.79
C THR A 27 8.05 4.37 8.92
N ALA A 28 7.47 5.44 8.36
CA ALA A 28 8.00 6.80 8.40
C ALA A 28 7.97 7.39 9.82
N LEU A 29 6.85 7.24 10.54
CA LEU A 29 6.77 7.67 11.95
C LEU A 29 7.72 6.87 12.85
N ARG A 30 7.88 5.55 12.65
CA ARG A 30 8.87 4.75 13.39
C ARG A 30 10.32 5.13 13.06
N ARG A 31 10.60 5.51 11.82
CA ARG A 31 11.93 5.96 11.37
C ARG A 31 12.28 7.34 11.92
N ILE A 32 11.29 8.24 12.03
CA ILE A 32 11.44 9.57 12.65
C ILE A 32 11.62 9.43 14.18
N ILE A 33 10.92 8.50 14.83
CA ILE A 33 11.04 8.23 16.27
C ILE A 33 12.30 7.40 16.62
N GLY A 34 13.12 7.04 15.64
CA GLY A 34 14.46 6.49 15.90
C GLY A 34 14.50 5.06 16.42
N ARG A 35 13.45 4.24 16.25
CA ARG A 35 13.54 2.80 16.52
C ARG A 35 14.08 2.08 15.27
N PRO A 36 15.33 1.58 15.27
CA PRO A 36 15.84 0.81 14.16
C PRO A 36 15.05 -0.49 14.07
N LYS A 37 14.49 -0.76 12.88
CA LYS A 37 13.88 -2.06 12.58
C LYS A 37 15.04 -3.05 12.38
N PRO A 38 15.09 -4.18 13.11
CA PRO A 38 16.09 -5.20 12.80
C PRO A 38 15.88 -5.72 11.37
N PRO A 39 16.97 -6.11 10.68
CA PRO A 39 16.95 -6.48 9.27
C PRO A 39 16.03 -7.68 9.00
N PRO A 40 15.54 -7.83 7.75
CA PRO A 40 14.59 -8.87 7.37
C PRO A 40 15.35 -10.18 7.16
N ASN A 41 15.85 -10.79 8.23
CA ASN A 41 16.34 -12.15 8.15
C ASN A 41 16.09 -12.84 9.48
N ARG A 42 14.91 -13.46 9.60
CA ARG A 42 14.61 -14.58 10.51
C ARG A 42 13.22 -15.12 10.18
N VAL A 43 13.22 -16.01 9.19
CA VAL A 43 12.41 -17.21 9.28
C VAL A 43 12.84 -17.93 10.57
N ARG A 44 11.87 -18.45 11.32
CA ARG A 44 11.96 -19.23 12.58
C ARG A 44 11.90 -18.45 13.90
N GLY A 45 10.78 -18.70 14.57
CA GLY A 45 10.80 -19.21 15.94
C GLY A 45 10.75 -18.16 17.03
N GLY A 46 9.58 -18.05 17.67
CA GLY A 46 9.43 -17.61 19.07
C GLY A 46 9.91 -16.20 19.42
N SER A 47 9.00 -15.24 19.47
CA SER A 47 8.95 -14.24 20.57
C SER A 47 7.79 -13.27 20.38
N GLU A 48 7.02 -13.12 21.45
CA GLU A 48 5.73 -12.43 21.62
C GLU A 48 5.67 -10.92 21.35
N ASN A 49 6.56 -10.32 20.53
CA ASN A 49 6.56 -8.85 20.35
C ASN A 49 6.76 -8.36 18.90
N ALA A 50 6.58 -9.24 17.91
CA ALA A 50 6.52 -8.81 16.52
C ALA A 50 5.12 -8.27 16.20
N ASP A 51 4.94 -6.96 16.39
CA ASP A 51 3.68 -6.21 16.24
C ASP A 51 2.90 -6.61 14.94
N PRO A 52 1.97 -7.60 15.04
CA PRO A 52 1.44 -8.32 13.87
C PRO A 52 0.65 -7.40 12.95
N LEU A 53 0.03 -6.39 13.58
CA LEU A 53 -0.75 -5.35 12.94
C LEU A 53 0.07 -4.56 11.93
N THR A 54 1.36 -4.32 12.19
CA THR A 54 2.23 -3.59 11.25
C THR A 54 2.50 -4.40 9.98
N TYR A 55 2.69 -5.71 10.14
CA TYR A 55 2.93 -6.60 9.00
C TYR A 55 1.67 -6.72 8.13
N ILE A 56 0.52 -6.94 8.78
CA ILE A 56 -0.78 -7.04 8.11
C ILE A 56 -1.13 -5.72 7.39
N LEU A 57 -0.97 -4.57 8.07
CA LEU A 57 -1.31 -3.27 7.48
C LEU A 57 -0.38 -2.89 6.32
N ARG A 58 0.88 -3.32 6.36
CA ARG A 58 1.82 -3.09 5.25
C ARG A 58 1.46 -3.94 4.03
N ILE A 59 1.12 -5.22 4.22
CA ILE A 59 0.68 -6.08 3.12
C ILE A 59 -0.62 -5.53 2.54
N ALA A 60 -1.61 -5.24 3.39
CA ALA A 60 -2.89 -4.68 2.97
C ALA A 60 -2.70 -3.36 2.20
N GLY A 61 -1.84 -2.46 2.70
CA GLY A 61 -1.53 -1.20 2.04
C GLY A 61 -0.87 -1.35 0.68
N VAL A 62 0.12 -2.25 0.56
CA VAL A 62 0.79 -2.52 -0.73
C VAL A 62 -0.19 -3.15 -1.74
N MET A 63 -1.01 -4.11 -1.29
CA MET A 63 -2.02 -4.73 -2.17
C MET A 63 -3.04 -3.71 -2.66
N LEU A 64 -3.57 -2.88 -1.76
CA LEU A 64 -4.54 -1.85 -2.08
C LEU A 64 -3.96 -0.78 -3.03
N MET A 65 -2.67 -0.45 -2.85
CA MET A 65 -1.95 0.47 -3.74
C MET A 65 -1.82 -0.08 -5.15
N ILE A 66 -1.31 -1.31 -5.29
CA ILE A 66 -1.13 -1.97 -6.60
C ILE A 66 -2.49 -2.16 -7.29
N PHE A 67 -3.51 -2.54 -6.53
CA PHE A 67 -4.87 -2.73 -7.06
C PHE A 67 -5.46 -1.42 -7.59
N GLY A 68 -5.32 -0.31 -6.86
CA GLY A 68 -5.76 1.01 -7.33
C GLY A 68 -5.07 1.46 -8.62
N ILE A 69 -3.74 1.26 -8.70
CA ILE A 69 -2.96 1.57 -9.91
C ILE A 69 -3.39 0.70 -11.09
N ALA A 70 -3.58 -0.60 -10.86
CA ALA A 70 -3.97 -1.55 -11.90
C ALA A 70 -5.36 -1.24 -12.46
N ILE A 71 -6.34 -0.94 -11.60
CA ILE A 71 -7.71 -0.62 -12.04
C ILE A 71 -7.74 0.66 -12.88
N GLY A 72 -7.13 1.74 -12.38
CA GLY A 72 -7.11 3.01 -13.12
C GLY A 72 -6.35 2.87 -14.45
N GLY A 73 -5.14 2.32 -14.39
CA GLY A 73 -4.33 2.09 -15.58
C GLY A 73 -5.03 1.20 -16.63
N MET A 74 -5.67 0.12 -16.19
CA MET A 74 -6.39 -0.79 -17.08
C MET A 74 -7.58 -0.10 -17.77
N LEU A 75 -8.43 0.60 -17.01
CA LEU A 75 -9.61 1.25 -17.58
C LEU A 75 -9.28 2.40 -18.52
N THR A 76 -8.20 3.14 -18.21
CA THR A 76 -7.69 4.20 -19.07
C THR A 76 -7.06 3.65 -20.32
N LEU A 77 -6.23 2.59 -20.23
CA LEU A 77 -5.64 1.94 -21.42
C LEU A 77 -6.72 1.29 -22.33
N PHE A 78 -7.73 0.63 -21.76
CA PHE A 78 -8.81 0.02 -22.55
C PHE A 78 -9.75 1.04 -23.21
N ASN A 79 -9.85 2.27 -22.69
CA ASN A 79 -10.62 3.35 -23.33
C ASN A 79 -9.80 4.21 -24.29
N LEU A 80 -8.47 4.00 -24.32
CA LEU A 80 -7.52 4.71 -25.18
C LEU A 80 -7.11 3.89 -26.41
N ALA A 81 -7.20 2.55 -26.31
CA ALA A 81 -7.15 1.61 -27.42
C ALA A 81 -8.47 1.57 -28.20
#